data_AF-A0A3M6KB84-F1
#
_entry.id   AF-A0A3M6KB84-F1
#
_cell.length_a   1.000
_cell.length_b   1.000
_cell.length_c   1.000
_cell.angle_alpha   90.00
_cell.angle_beta   90.00
_cell.angle_gamma   90.00
#
_symmetry.space_group_name_H-M   'P 1'
#
loop_
_entity.id
_entity.type
_entity.pdbx_description
1 polymer ?
#
loop_
_entity_poly.entity_id
_entity_poly.type
_entity_poly.pdbx_seq_one_letter_code
_entity_poly.pdbx_strand_id
1 'polypeptide(L)'
;MSQSEPTLMMYERERIIFECIKDNPELHHNALLKLVVPKFMAKTTFEKTRDSLIEKEIIYVQSKGNMKFYHITENYTHKAAQHIEQTTNNSFHDLKLQIKRLGTDFPHKDVDEKINTSNSILKRLLQTDNGFTILDSIKNPKKTLYRDEHLTIQQLIFQVYEIVRNDKDSELLIPTITSFLGVIVPKDTSDK
;
A
#
# COMPACT_ATOMS: atom_id res chain seq x y z
N MET A 1 12.31 -2.02 11.82
CA MET A 1 11.23 -2.63 12.63
C MET A 1 9.87 -2.17 12.10
N SER A 2 8.96 -3.14 11.95
CA SER A 2 7.52 -3.12 11.58
C SER A 2 7.05 -2.29 10.37
N GLN A 3 7.17 -2.87 9.18
CA GLN A 3 6.10 -2.77 8.18
C GLN A 3 5.25 -4.06 8.28
N SER A 4 4.47 -4.18 9.36
CA SER A 4 3.48 -5.25 9.45
C SER A 4 2.40 -4.96 8.41
N GLU A 5 2.15 -5.88 7.50
CA GLU A 5 0.97 -5.81 6.64
C GLU A 5 -0.27 -5.56 7.50
N PRO A 6 -1.18 -4.68 7.08
CA PRO A 6 -2.36 -4.39 7.88
C PRO A 6 -3.14 -5.68 8.12
N THR A 7 -3.27 -6.10 9.37
CA THR A 7 -4.10 -7.27 9.71
C THR A 7 -5.52 -7.03 9.23
N LEU A 8 -6.24 -8.06 8.79
CA LEU A 8 -7.68 -7.97 8.44
C LEU A 8 -8.51 -7.26 9.53
N MET A 9 -8.11 -7.41 10.80
CA MET A 9 -8.71 -6.71 11.93
C MET A 9 -8.59 -5.17 11.86
N MET A 10 -7.55 -4.63 11.24
CA MET A 10 -7.39 -3.17 11.10
C MET A 10 -8.42 -2.59 10.16
N TYR A 11 -8.63 -3.20 8.99
CA TYR A 11 -9.62 -2.74 8.01
C TYR A 11 -11.05 -2.91 8.54
N GLU A 12 -11.30 -3.98 9.28
CA GLU A 12 -12.58 -4.19 9.96
C GLU A 12 -12.87 -3.06 10.97
N ARG A 13 -11.86 -2.65 11.76
CA ARG A 13 -12.00 -1.54 12.71
C ARG A 13 -12.24 -0.21 11.99
N GLU A 14 -11.54 0.05 10.89
CA GLU A 14 -11.77 1.25 10.07
C GLU A 14 -13.20 1.29 9.52
N ARG A 15 -13.71 0.16 9.01
CA ARG A 15 -15.09 0.02 8.55
C ARG A 15 -16.09 0.34 9.66
N ILE A 16 -15.92 -0.26 10.84
CA ILE A 16 -16.82 -0.06 11.99
C ILE A 16 -16.89 1.41 12.39
N ILE A 17 -15.74 2.09 12.51
CA ILE A 17 -15.72 3.51 12.86
C ILE A 17 -16.40 4.35 11.77
N PHE A 18 -16.09 4.07 10.51
CA PHE A 18 -16.69 4.77 9.37
C PHE A 18 -18.22 4.64 9.36
N GLU A 19 -18.76 3.43 9.54
CA GLU A 19 -20.20 3.18 9.64
C GLU A 19 -20.82 3.93 10.82
N CYS A 20 -20.21 3.88 12.01
CA CYS A 20 -20.72 4.59 13.17
C CYS A 20 -20.79 6.11 12.95
N ILE A 21 -19.79 6.69 12.28
CA ILE A 21 -19.76 8.11 11.93
C ILE A 21 -20.85 8.42 10.89
N LYS A 22 -20.99 7.58 9.87
CA LYS A 22 -21.99 7.71 8.82
C LYS A 22 -23.41 7.75 9.38
N ASP A 23 -23.71 6.83 10.28
CA ASP A 23 -25.05 6.64 10.83
C ASP A 23 -25.37 7.66 11.93
N ASN A 24 -24.35 8.31 12.50
CA ASN A 24 -24.50 9.22 13.64
C ASN A 24 -23.70 10.54 13.47
N PRO A 25 -23.95 11.33 12.41
CA PRO A 25 -23.12 12.50 12.06
C PRO A 25 -23.15 13.62 13.11
N GLU A 26 -24.19 13.68 13.94
CA GLU A 26 -24.37 14.68 14.99
C GLU A 26 -23.68 14.31 16.32
N LEU A 27 -23.10 13.11 16.42
CA LEU A 27 -22.43 12.70 17.65
C LEU A 27 -21.05 13.33 17.75
N HIS A 28 -20.85 14.06 18.85
CA HIS A 28 -19.52 14.53 19.22
C HIS A 28 -18.63 13.38 19.71
N HIS A 29 -17.32 13.60 19.69
CA HIS A 29 -16.29 12.60 19.98
C HIS A 29 -16.57 11.68 21.19
N ASN A 30 -16.91 12.24 22.35
CA ASN A 30 -17.13 11.42 23.55
C ASN A 30 -18.39 10.54 23.45
N ALA A 31 -19.43 10.97 22.73
CA ALA A 31 -20.62 10.16 22.49
C ALA A 31 -20.32 9.02 21.50
N LEU A 32 -19.57 9.32 20.43
CA LEU A 32 -19.09 8.30 19.50
C LEU A 32 -18.17 7.27 20.19
N LEU A 33 -17.31 7.72 21.09
CA LEU A 33 -16.43 6.87 21.89
C LEU A 33 -17.25 5.91 22.78
N LYS A 34 -18.30 6.41 23.44
CA LYS A 34 -19.23 5.58 24.23
C LYS A 34 -20.01 4.56 23.39
N LEU A 35 -20.26 4.85 22.11
CA LEU A 35 -20.92 3.93 21.20
C LEU A 35 -19.99 2.80 20.75
N VAL A 36 -18.75 3.14 20.38
CA VAL A 36 -17.82 2.20 19.72
C VAL A 36 -17.01 1.38 20.71
N VAL A 37 -16.45 2.02 21.74
CA VAL A 37 -15.46 1.39 22.62
C VAL A 37 -15.99 0.19 23.41
N PRO A 38 -17.20 0.25 24.01
CA PRO A 38 -17.72 -0.88 24.79
C PRO A 38 -17.97 -2.14 23.96
N LYS A 39 -18.14 -2.00 22.63
CA LYS A 39 -18.58 -3.10 21.76
C LYS A 39 -17.47 -3.65 20.87
N PHE A 40 -16.58 -2.79 20.36
CA PHE A 40 -15.75 -3.16 19.21
C PHE A 40 -14.24 -3.08 19.46
N MET A 41 -13.77 -2.16 20.30
CA MET A 41 -12.33 -1.94 20.47
C MET A 41 -11.98 -1.09 21.70
N ALA A 42 -10.76 -1.21 22.21
CA ALA A 42 -10.27 -0.34 23.28
C ALA A 42 -10.19 1.14 22.83
N LYS A 43 -10.24 2.07 23.80
CA LYS A 43 -10.19 3.52 23.56
C LYS A 43 -8.99 3.94 22.70
N THR A 44 -7.80 3.47 23.05
CA THR A 44 -6.57 3.82 22.32
C THR A 44 -6.56 3.27 20.89
N THR A 45 -7.18 2.11 20.67
CA THR A 45 -7.38 1.54 19.33
C THR A 45 -8.33 2.40 18.52
N PHE A 46 -9.47 2.81 19.10
CA PHE A 46 -10.41 3.72 18.44
C PHE A 46 -9.73 5.02 18.01
N GLU A 47 -8.96 5.66 18.89
CA GLU A 47 -8.26 6.91 18.58
C GLU A 47 -7.27 6.74 17.41
N LYS A 48 -6.45 5.68 17.43
CA LYS A 48 -5.51 5.38 16.34
C LYS A 48 -6.22 5.08 15.01
N THR A 49 -7.28 4.28 15.05
CA THR A 49 -8.05 3.94 13.84
C THR A 49 -8.77 5.16 13.27
N ARG A 50 -9.33 6.02 14.13
CA ARG A 50 -9.88 7.32 13.73
C ARG A 50 -8.81 8.20 13.08
N ASP A 51 -7.64 8.31 13.69
CA ASP A 51 -6.56 9.14 13.15
C ASP A 51 -6.11 8.63 11.78
N SER A 52 -6.01 7.31 11.59
CA SER A 52 -5.79 6.70 10.27
C SER A 52 -6.86 7.08 9.24
N LEU A 53 -8.15 7.11 9.61
CA LEU A 53 -9.21 7.55 8.71
C LEU A 53 -9.10 9.04 8.33
N ILE A 54 -8.60 9.88 9.24
CA ILE A 54 -8.36 11.31 8.99
C ILE A 54 -7.13 11.48 8.09
N GLU A 55 -6.03 10.77 8.37
CA GLU A 55 -4.80 10.79 7.56
C GLU A 55 -5.06 10.33 6.12
N LYS A 56 -5.96 9.36 5.93
CA LYS A 56 -6.42 8.89 4.62
C LYS A 56 -7.47 9.80 3.97
N GLU A 57 -7.84 10.91 4.62
CA GLU A 57 -8.89 11.84 4.19
C GLU A 57 -10.26 11.19 3.96
N ILE A 58 -10.52 10.02 4.55
CA ILE A 58 -11.81 9.32 4.46
C ILE A 58 -12.88 10.07 5.28
N ILE A 59 -12.45 10.64 6.41
CA ILE A 59 -13.27 11.51 7.26
C ILE A 59 -12.51 12.81 7.54
N TYR A 60 -13.26 13.86 7.91
CA TYR A 60 -12.68 15.11 8.40
C TYR A 60 -13.28 15.51 9.75
N VAL A 61 -12.57 16.37 10.47
CA VAL A 61 -12.98 16.90 11.78
C VAL A 61 -13.57 18.30 11.62
N GLN A 62 -14.75 18.51 12.18
CA GLN A 62 -15.30 19.83 12.45
C GLN A 62 -15.26 20.11 13.95
N SER A 63 -14.69 21.25 14.35
CA SER A 63 -14.71 21.71 15.74
C SER A 63 -15.83 22.73 15.95
N LYS A 64 -16.65 22.54 16.99
CA LYS A 64 -17.62 23.53 17.47
C LYS A 64 -17.35 23.77 18.95
N GLY A 65 -16.71 24.90 19.28
CA GLY A 65 -16.15 25.12 20.63
C GLY A 65 -15.14 24.04 21.01
N ASN A 66 -15.29 23.45 22.20
CA ASN A 66 -14.43 22.36 22.68
C ASN A 66 -14.86 20.96 22.18
N MET A 67 -15.90 20.88 21.34
CA MET A 67 -16.43 19.62 20.83
C MET A 67 -15.93 19.33 19.42
N LYS A 68 -15.57 18.07 19.17
CA LYS A 68 -15.17 17.56 17.85
C LYS A 68 -16.25 16.67 17.27
N PHE A 69 -16.59 16.89 16.02
CA PHE A 69 -17.52 16.11 15.20
C PHE A 69 -16.76 15.54 14.02
N TYR A 70 -17.15 14.36 13.57
CA TYR A 70 -16.50 13.66 12.46
C TYR A 70 -17.51 13.51 11.33
N HIS A 71 -17.08 13.82 10.11
CA HIS A 71 -17.94 13.76 8.94
C HIS A 71 -17.22 13.00 7.83
N ILE A 72 -18.00 12.31 6.99
CA ILE A 72 -17.46 11.63 5.82
C ILE A 72 -17.03 12.67 4.80
N THR A 73 -15.88 12.45 4.17
CA THR A 73 -15.43 13.27 3.06
C THR A 73 -16.30 13.03 1.82
N GLU A 74 -16.94 14.10 1.34
CA GLU A 74 -17.68 14.06 0.08
C GLU A 74 -16.74 13.84 -1.12
N ASN A 75 -17.26 13.19 -2.17
CA ASN A 75 -16.52 12.89 -3.40
C ASN A 75 -15.21 12.11 -3.15
N TYR A 76 -15.16 11.28 -2.10
CA TYR A 76 -13.97 10.52 -1.73
C TYR A 76 -13.41 9.70 -2.89
N THR A 77 -14.24 9.08 -3.73
CA THR A 77 -13.78 8.33 -4.91
C THR A 77 -12.90 9.18 -5.84
N HIS A 78 -13.28 10.44 -6.07
CA HIS A 78 -12.49 11.35 -6.91
C HIS A 78 -11.17 11.74 -6.24
N LYS A 79 -11.22 12.10 -4.95
CA LYS A 79 -10.02 12.43 -4.17
C LYS A 79 -9.06 11.25 -4.05
N ALA A 80 -9.60 10.05 -3.83
CA ALA A 80 -8.84 8.82 -3.78
C ALA A 80 -8.14 8.55 -5.12
N ALA A 81 -8.82 8.74 -6.26
CA ALA A 81 -8.19 8.61 -7.56
C ALA A 81 -7.03 9.61 -7.76
N GLN A 82 -7.21 10.87 -7.35
CA GLN A 82 -6.13 11.87 -7.40
C GLN A 82 -4.95 11.50 -6.50
N HIS A 83 -5.22 11.03 -5.28
CA HIS A 83 -4.17 10.60 -4.34
C HIS A 83 -3.41 9.37 -4.85
N ILE A 84 -4.12 8.38 -5.39
CA ILE A 84 -3.51 7.21 -6.03
C ILE A 84 -2.62 7.66 -7.19
N GLU A 85 -3.09 8.58 -8.04
CA GLU A 85 -2.30 9.11 -9.15
C GLU A 85 -1.02 9.81 -8.68
N GLN A 86 -1.10 10.70 -7.70
CA GLN A 86 0.08 11.40 -7.16
C GLN A 86 1.08 10.41 -6.55
N THR A 87 0.62 9.52 -5.68
CA THR A 87 1.48 8.56 -4.98
C THR A 87 2.11 7.53 -5.94
N THR A 88 1.36 7.08 -6.94
CA THR A 88 1.84 6.14 -7.96
C THR A 88 2.90 6.79 -8.84
N ASN A 89 2.65 8.01 -9.33
CA ASN A 89 3.64 8.74 -10.15
C ASN A 89 4.93 9.04 -9.38
N ASN A 90 4.82 9.47 -8.11
CA ASN A 90 5.98 9.69 -7.26
C ASN A 90 6.80 8.41 -7.07
N SER A 91 6.12 7.29 -6.80
CA SER A 91 6.77 5.98 -6.64
C SER A 91 7.44 5.52 -7.94
N PHE A 92 6.79 5.70 -9.08
CA PHE A 92 7.33 5.38 -10.40
C PHE A 92 8.64 6.14 -10.68
N HIS A 93 8.66 7.45 -10.44
CA HIS A 93 9.86 8.27 -10.65
C HIS A 93 11.00 7.91 -9.69
N ASP A 94 10.68 7.71 -8.40
CA ASP A 94 11.65 7.30 -7.40
C ASP A 94 12.26 5.92 -7.74
N LEU A 95 11.44 4.93 -8.13
CA LEU A 95 11.93 3.59 -8.50
C LEU A 95 12.89 3.62 -9.68
N LYS A 96 12.63 4.46 -10.69
CA LYS A 96 13.57 4.65 -11.82
C LYS A 96 14.95 5.12 -11.34
N LEU A 97 14.99 6.04 -10.36
CA LEU A 97 16.24 6.53 -9.79
C LEU A 97 16.94 5.47 -8.95
N GLN A 98 16.18 4.72 -8.14
CA GLN A 98 16.73 3.67 -7.28
C GLN A 98 17.34 2.53 -8.11
N ILE A 99 16.67 2.08 -9.16
CA ILE A 99 17.15 0.99 -10.02
C ILE A 99 18.40 1.42 -10.80
N LYS A 100 18.49 2.69 -11.20
CA LYS A 100 19.71 3.24 -11.82
C LYS A 100 20.92 3.13 -10.90
N ARG A 101 20.75 3.35 -9.58
CA ARG A 101 21.80 3.21 -8.56
C ARG A 101 22.04 1.76 -8.17
N LEU A 102 21.01 0.91 -8.25
CA LEU A 102 21.12 -0.51 -7.92
C LEU A 102 22.26 -1.17 -8.69
N GLY A 103 22.40 -0.91 -9.99
CA GLY A 103 23.45 -1.53 -10.80
C GLY A 103 24.88 -1.23 -10.33
N THR A 104 25.13 -0.09 -9.67
CA THR A 104 26.45 0.25 -9.13
C THR A 104 26.65 -0.30 -7.73
N ASP A 105 25.62 -0.24 -6.89
CA ASP A 105 25.78 -0.52 -5.47
C ASP A 105 25.62 -2.00 -5.16
N PHE A 106 24.86 -2.73 -5.99
CA PHE A 106 24.48 -4.12 -5.75
C PHE A 106 25.65 -5.10 -5.60
N PRO A 107 26.70 -5.08 -6.45
CA PRO A 107 27.82 -6.02 -6.34
C PRO A 107 28.61 -5.90 -5.04
N HIS A 108 28.52 -4.75 -4.36
CA HIS A 108 29.26 -4.43 -3.13
C HIS A 108 28.51 -4.82 -1.86
N LYS A 109 27.28 -5.32 -1.98
CA LYS A 109 26.43 -5.73 -0.86
C LYS A 109 26.67 -7.19 -0.46
N ASP A 110 26.33 -7.52 0.78
CA ASP A 110 26.21 -8.92 1.18
C ASP A 110 24.91 -9.55 0.64
N VAL A 111 24.81 -10.87 0.73
CA VAL A 111 23.70 -11.65 0.18
C VAL A 111 22.36 -11.24 0.79
N ASP A 112 22.28 -11.00 2.09
CA ASP A 112 21.03 -10.64 2.78
C ASP A 112 20.57 -9.24 2.37
N GLU A 113 21.50 -8.29 2.26
CA GLU A 113 21.22 -6.96 1.74
C GLU A 113 20.73 -6.99 0.29
N LYS A 114 21.35 -7.82 -0.56
CA LYS A 114 20.93 -8.01 -1.97
C LYS A 114 19.50 -8.53 -2.04
N ILE A 115 19.18 -9.58 -1.27
CA ILE A 115 17.83 -10.15 -1.21
C ILE A 115 16.82 -9.09 -0.78
N ASN A 116 17.08 -8.42 0.35
CA ASN A 116 16.17 -7.41 0.90
C ASN A 116 15.94 -6.25 -0.08
N THR A 117 17.01 -5.75 -0.71
CA THR A 117 16.94 -4.62 -1.64
C THR A 117 16.17 -4.99 -2.90
N SER A 118 16.48 -6.13 -3.52
CA SER A 118 15.78 -6.62 -4.70
C SER A 118 14.30 -6.87 -4.43
N ASN A 119 13.98 -7.55 -3.33
CA ASN A 119 12.60 -7.84 -2.94
C ASN A 119 11.80 -6.56 -2.66
N SER A 120 12.41 -5.58 -1.97
CA SER A 120 11.79 -4.29 -1.71
C SER A 120 11.49 -3.54 -3.02
N ILE A 121 12.47 -3.44 -3.93
CA ILE A 121 12.30 -2.76 -5.22
C ILE A 121 11.23 -3.47 -6.08
N LEU A 122 11.28 -4.80 -6.19
CA LEU A 122 10.32 -5.56 -6.98
C LEU A 122 8.90 -5.45 -6.41
N LYS A 123 8.73 -5.54 -5.08
CA LYS A 123 7.44 -5.33 -4.42
C LYS A 123 6.88 -3.94 -4.74
N ARG A 124 7.72 -2.90 -4.67
CA ARG A 124 7.33 -1.52 -4.98
C ARG A 124 7.00 -1.31 -6.46
N LEU A 125 7.71 -1.96 -7.38
CA LEU A 125 7.38 -1.94 -8.81
C LEU A 125 6.00 -2.52 -9.07
N LEU A 126 5.70 -3.71 -8.51
CA LEU A 126 4.38 -4.34 -8.63
C LEU A 126 3.27 -3.50 -7.99
N GLN A 127 3.53 -2.90 -6.82
CA GLN A 127 2.57 -1.99 -6.17
C GLN A 127 2.31 -0.74 -7.00
N THR A 128 3.34 -0.19 -7.64
CA THR A 128 3.21 0.96 -8.53
C THR A 128 2.40 0.60 -9.78
N ASP A 129 2.67 -0.57 -10.37
CA ASP A 129 1.91 -1.08 -11.52
C ASP A 129 0.43 -1.24 -11.19
N ASN A 130 0.12 -1.84 -10.04
CA ASN A 130 -1.23 -1.96 -9.52
C ASN A 130 -1.91 -0.58 -9.35
N GLY A 131 -1.17 0.44 -8.91
CA GLY A 131 -1.67 1.81 -8.82
C GLY A 131 -2.17 2.33 -10.16
N PHE A 132 -1.37 2.16 -11.23
CA PHE A 132 -1.77 2.52 -12.59
C PHE A 132 -2.95 1.69 -13.10
N THR A 133 -2.98 0.37 -12.82
CA THR A 133 -4.11 -0.49 -13.19
C THR A 133 -5.41 -0.07 -12.50
N ILE A 134 -5.35 0.33 -11.23
CA ILE A 134 -6.50 0.87 -10.50
C ILE A 134 -6.98 2.18 -11.13
N LEU A 135 -6.05 3.08 -11.49
CA LEU A 135 -6.38 4.35 -12.13
C LEU A 135 -7.02 4.15 -13.51
N ASP A 136 -6.48 3.24 -14.32
CA ASP A 136 -7.09 2.83 -15.60
C ASP A 136 -8.52 2.34 -15.38
N SER A 137 -8.71 1.47 -14.39
CA SER A 137 -10.03 0.89 -14.08
C SER A 137 -11.04 1.93 -13.60
N ILE A 138 -10.62 2.88 -12.75
CA ILE A 138 -11.50 3.92 -12.21
C ILE A 138 -11.80 5.01 -13.25
N LYS A 139 -10.81 5.41 -14.04
CA LYS A 139 -10.95 6.52 -15.01
C LYS A 139 -11.58 6.05 -16.32
N ASN A 140 -11.15 4.93 -16.87
CA ASN A 140 -11.72 4.35 -18.09
C ASN A 140 -11.40 2.85 -18.23
N PRO A 141 -12.29 1.94 -17.79
CA PRO A 141 -12.02 0.49 -17.81
C PRO A 141 -11.88 -0.11 -19.21
N LYS A 142 -12.18 0.64 -20.28
CA LYS A 142 -12.06 0.19 -21.66
C LYS A 142 -10.75 0.62 -22.32
N LYS A 143 -9.90 1.39 -21.63
CA LYS A 143 -8.65 1.92 -22.18
C LYS A 143 -7.55 1.91 -21.13
N THR A 144 -6.38 1.39 -21.50
CA THR A 144 -5.15 1.53 -20.73
C THR A 144 -4.58 2.94 -20.95
N LEU A 145 -4.79 3.84 -20.00
CA LEU A 145 -4.30 5.22 -20.05
C LEU A 145 -2.80 5.29 -19.77
N TYR A 146 -2.31 4.46 -18.85
CA TYR A 146 -0.90 4.43 -18.40
C TYR A 146 -0.07 3.34 -19.08
N ARG A 147 -0.29 3.12 -20.39
CA ARG A 147 0.33 2.04 -21.15
C ARG A 147 1.86 2.10 -21.14
N ASP A 148 2.42 3.30 -21.28
CA ASP A 148 3.86 3.49 -21.38
C ASP A 148 4.53 3.28 -20.02
N GLU A 149 3.85 3.67 -18.94
CA GLU A 149 4.26 3.42 -17.56
C GLU A 149 4.28 1.92 -17.26
N HIS A 150 3.22 1.18 -17.61
CA HIS A 150 3.17 -0.28 -17.50
C HIS A 150 4.34 -0.95 -18.24
N LEU A 151 4.58 -0.55 -19.49
CA LEU A 151 5.70 -1.08 -20.27
C LEU A 151 7.05 -0.74 -19.63
N THR A 152 7.20 0.48 -19.11
CA THR A 152 8.42 0.90 -18.41
C THR A 152 8.62 0.09 -17.14
N ILE A 153 7.58 -0.17 -16.35
CA ILE A 153 7.67 -1.01 -15.15
C ILE A 153 8.12 -2.42 -15.51
N GLN A 154 7.58 -3.01 -16.58
CA GLN A 154 8.03 -4.31 -17.08
C GLN A 154 9.54 -4.30 -17.41
N GLN A 155 10.03 -3.25 -18.06
CA GLN A 155 11.47 -3.09 -18.38
C GLN A 155 12.32 -2.91 -17.11
N LEU A 156 11.83 -2.18 -16.11
CA LEU A 156 12.51 -1.99 -14.83
C LEU A 156 12.57 -3.29 -14.02
N ILE A 157 11.51 -4.10 -14.01
CA ILE A 157 11.51 -5.44 -13.40
C ILE A 157 12.59 -6.30 -14.07
N PHE A 158 12.62 -6.32 -15.41
CA PHE A 158 13.64 -7.04 -16.15
C PHE A 158 15.07 -6.55 -15.81
N GLN A 159 15.27 -5.23 -15.70
CA GLN A 159 16.57 -4.66 -15.32
C GLN A 159 17.02 -5.13 -13.93
N VAL A 160 16.11 -5.21 -12.95
CA VAL A 160 16.44 -5.76 -11.62
C VAL A 160 16.85 -7.23 -11.72
N TYR A 161 16.11 -8.04 -12.48
CA TYR A 161 16.48 -9.44 -12.70
C TYR A 161 17.84 -9.59 -13.40
N GLU A 162 18.16 -8.76 -14.38
CA GLU A 162 19.46 -8.79 -15.05
C GLU A 162 20.60 -8.40 -14.11
N ILE A 163 20.41 -7.42 -13.21
CA ILE A 163 21.39 -7.09 -12.18
C ILE A 163 21.65 -8.29 -11.26
N VAL A 164 20.58 -8.92 -10.77
CA VAL A 164 20.67 -10.11 -9.90
C VAL A 164 21.33 -11.28 -10.63
N ARG A 165 20.97 -11.52 -11.88
CA ARG A 165 21.49 -12.62 -12.70
C ARG A 165 22.98 -12.51 -12.98
N ASN A 166 23.47 -11.29 -13.18
CA ASN A 166 24.88 -11.03 -13.47
C ASN A 166 25.75 -10.96 -12.20
N ASP A 167 25.15 -11.12 -11.03
CA ASP A 167 25.88 -11.15 -9.76
C ASP A 167 26.52 -12.53 -9.50
N LYS A 168 27.66 -12.54 -8.79
CA LYS A 168 28.39 -13.77 -8.42
C LYS A 168 27.56 -14.73 -7.56
N ASP A 169 26.60 -14.20 -6.79
CA ASP A 169 25.75 -14.96 -5.88
C ASP A 169 24.39 -15.32 -6.54
N SER A 170 24.26 -15.13 -7.86
CA SER A 170 23.00 -15.25 -8.62
C SER A 170 22.26 -16.59 -8.43
N GLU A 171 22.99 -17.71 -8.34
CA GLU A 171 22.41 -19.05 -8.13
C GLU A 171 21.59 -19.14 -6.85
N LEU A 172 22.00 -18.41 -5.80
CA LEU A 172 21.27 -18.30 -4.55
C LEU A 172 20.19 -17.21 -4.62
N LEU A 173 20.51 -16.05 -5.18
CA LEU A 173 19.63 -14.88 -5.16
C LEU A 173 18.34 -15.08 -5.96
N ILE A 174 18.43 -15.61 -7.18
CA ILE A 174 17.29 -15.77 -8.08
C ILE A 174 16.14 -16.59 -7.46
N PRO A 175 16.35 -17.84 -7.00
CA PRO A 175 15.27 -18.64 -6.43
C PRO A 175 14.66 -17.99 -5.18
N THR A 176 15.48 -17.38 -4.32
CA THR A 176 15.00 -16.70 -3.10
C THR A 176 14.14 -15.49 -3.42
N ILE A 177 14.57 -14.63 -4.36
CA ILE A 177 13.83 -13.44 -4.77
C ILE A 177 12.52 -13.83 -5.47
N THR A 178 12.55 -14.80 -6.38
CA THR A 178 11.34 -15.23 -7.10
C THR A 178 10.34 -15.93 -6.17
N SER A 179 10.80 -16.69 -5.18
CA SER A 179 9.93 -17.28 -4.15
C SER A 179 9.27 -16.20 -3.29
N PHE A 180 10.00 -15.16 -2.90
CA PHE A 180 9.46 -14.05 -2.09
C PHE A 180 8.30 -13.32 -2.77
N LEU A 181 8.35 -13.16 -4.09
CA LEU A 181 7.27 -12.53 -4.85
C LEU A 181 5.98 -13.38 -4.91
N GLY A 182 5.99 -14.60 -4.36
CA GLY A 182 4.83 -15.49 -4.36
C GLY A 182 4.42 -16.00 -5.74
N VAL A 183 5.28 -15.81 -6.76
CA VAL A 183 5.04 -16.30 -8.13
C VAL A 183 5.31 -17.80 -8.22
N ILE A 184 6.31 -18.28 -7.48
CA ILE A 184 6.60 -19.70 -7.31
C ILE A 184 6.07 -20.11 -5.94
N VAL A 185 4.78 -20.43 -5.88
CA VAL A 185 4.18 -21.12 -4.74
C VAL A 185 4.47 -22.62 -4.92
N PRO A 186 5.05 -23.32 -3.93
CA PRO A 186 5.04 -24.78 -3.95
C PRO A 186 3.57 -25.22 -4.07
N LYS A 187 3.26 -26.14 -4.99
CA LYS A 187 1.95 -26.80 -4.94
C LYS A 187 1.83 -27.42 -3.56
N ASP A 188 0.89 -26.96 -2.74
CA ASP A 188 0.49 -27.68 -1.54
C ASP A 188 0.14 -29.10 -1.98
N THR A 189 1.02 -30.05 -1.66
CA THR A 189 0.78 -31.48 -1.85
C THR A 189 0.08 -32.03 -0.62
N SER A 190 -0.84 -31.25 -0.03
CA SER A 190 -1.74 -31.68 1.03
C SER A 190 -3.00 -32.35 0.50
N ASP A 191 -2.87 -33.08 -0.61
CA ASP A 191 -3.84 -34.07 -1.09
C ASP A 191 -3.12 -35.42 -1.19
N LYS A 192 -2.93 -36.06 -0.03
CA LYS A 192 -2.73 -37.50 0.13
C LYS A 192 -3.44 -37.98 1.39
#